data_AF-A0A949P9W5-F1
#
_entry.id   AF-A0A949P9W5-F1
#
_cell.length_a   1.000
_cell.length_b   1.000
_cell.length_c   1.000
_cell.angle_alpha   90.00
_cell.angle_beta   90.00
_cell.angle_gamma   90.00
#
_symmetry.space_group_name_H-M   'P 1'
#
loop_
_entity.id
_entity.type
_entity.pdbx_description
1 polymer ?
#
loop_
_entity_poly.entity_id
_entity_poly.type
_entity_poly.pdbx_seq_one_letter_code
_entity_poly.pdbx_strand_id
1 'polypeptide(L)' 'DIGRQNRLASRTQRQALRSMYRTCAIEGCDRHFDQCQIHHLLEWEHGGATDLDNLTHAQSAP' A
#
# COMPACT_ATOMS: atom_id res chain seq x y z
N ASP A 1 -12.24 3.45 15.51
CA ASP A 1 -11.70 3.23 14.16
C ASP A 1 -10.24 2.76 14.28
N ILE A 2 -9.97 1.48 14.02
CA ILE A 2 -8.62 0.89 14.17
C ILE A 2 -7.73 1.25 12.98
N GLY A 3 -8.28 1.39 11.77
CA GLY A 3 -7.53 1.70 10.56
C GLY A 3 -6.93 3.11 10.57
N ARG A 4 -7.43 4.01 11.42
CA ARG A 4 -6.96 5.40 11.52
C ARG A 4 -5.92 5.65 12.62
N GLN A 5 -5.58 4.65 13.44
CA GLN A 5 -4.64 4.84 14.55
C GLN A 5 -3.20 5.12 14.09
N ASN A 6 -2.82 4.61 12.93
CA ASN A 6 -1.49 4.80 12.35
C ASN A 6 -1.61 5.11 10.86
N ARG A 7 -0.87 6.12 10.39
CA ARG A 7 -0.79 6.44 8.96
C ARG A 7 0.01 5.39 8.19
N LEU A 8 1.04 4.80 8.79
CA LEU A 8 1.90 3.84 8.09
C LEU A 8 1.34 2.42 8.19
N ALA A 9 1.42 1.68 7.09
CA ALA A 9 1.10 0.26 7.06
C ALA A 9 1.97 -0.52 8.06
N SER A 10 1.33 -1.34 8.87
CA SER A 10 2.01 -2.27 9.79
C SER A 10 2.80 -3.33 9.04
N ARG A 11 3.72 -4.00 9.75
CA ARG A 11 4.48 -5.13 9.19
C ARG A 11 3.55 -6.26 8.69
N THR A 12 2.49 -6.57 9.43
CA THR A 12 1.51 -7.60 9.03
C THR A 12 0.77 -7.21 7.76
N GLN A 13 0.36 -5.94 7.62
CA GLN A 13 -0.28 -5.46 6.39
C GLN A 13 0.66 -5.50 5.20
N ARG A 14 1.93 -5.10 5.36
CA ARG A 14 2.95 -5.24 4.30
C ARG A 14 3.15 -6.70 3.89
N GLN A 15 3.16 -7.62 4.86
CA GLN A 15 3.31 -9.06 4.56
C GLN A 15 2.09 -9.63 3.83
N ALA A 16 0.87 -9.20 4.20
CA ALA A 16 -0.34 -9.58 3.50
C ALA A 16 -0.31 -9.07 2.04
N LEU A 17 0.01 -7.78 1.83
CA LEU A 17 0.19 -7.20 0.50
C LEU A 17 1.25 -7.96 -0.34
N ARG A 18 2.40 -8.29 0.26
CA ARG A 18 3.44 -9.11 -0.38
C ARG A 18 2.96 -10.50 -0.79
N SER A 19 2.05 -11.10 -0.03
CA SER A 19 1.50 -12.42 -0.35
C SER A 19 0.51 -12.38 -1.53
N MET A 20 -0.14 -11.24 -1.73
CA MET A 20 -1.11 -11.02 -2.80
C MET A 20 -0.46 -10.53 -4.11
N TYR A 21 0.63 -9.78 -4.02
CA TYR A 21 1.23 -9.10 -5.17
C TYR A 21 2.75 -9.33 -5.27
N ARG A 22 3.23 -9.57 -6.50
CA ARG A 22 4.67 -9.80 -6.77
C ARG A 22 5.40 -8.59 -7.35
N THR A 23 4.69 -7.77 -8.12
CA THR A 23 5.20 -6.61 -8.85
C THR A 23 4.36 -5.38 -8.53
N CYS A 24 4.84 -4.19 -8.89
CA CYS A 24 4.13 -2.91 -8.76
C CYS A 24 2.69 -2.96 -9.31
N ALA A 25 1.77 -2.21 -8.68
CA ALA A 25 0.38 -2.07 -9.13
C ALA A 25 0.21 -1.18 -10.38
N ILE A 26 1.24 -0.42 -10.76
CA ILE A 26 1.22 0.42 -11.98
C ILE A 26 1.30 -0.50 -13.21
N GLU A 27 0.35 -0.37 -14.13
CA GLU A 27 0.33 -1.16 -15.36
C GLU A 27 1.64 -1.00 -16.15
N GLY A 28 2.22 -2.12 -16.56
CA GLY A 28 3.50 -2.16 -17.29
C GLY A 28 4.75 -1.98 -16.42
N CYS A 29 4.62 -1.76 -15.11
CA CYS A 29 5.77 -1.73 -14.19
C CYS A 29 6.07 -3.13 -13.66
N ASP A 30 7.30 -3.61 -13.89
CA ASP A 30 7.77 -4.95 -13.50
C ASP A 30 8.58 -4.97 -12.19
N ARG A 31 8.74 -3.81 -11.54
CA ARG A 31 9.51 -3.71 -10.29
C ARG A 31 8.91 -4.61 -9.21
N HIS A 32 9.79 -5.30 -8.49
CA HIS A 32 9.39 -6.17 -7.41
C HIS A 32 8.66 -5.41 -6.29
N PHE A 33 7.72 -6.08 -5.63
CA PHE A 33 6.97 -5.54 -4.50
C PHE A 33 7.87 -4.90 -3.43
N ASP A 34 9.03 -5.50 -3.12
CA ASP A 34 9.97 -4.97 -2.12
C ASP A 34 10.55 -3.60 -2.47
N GLN A 35 10.49 -3.23 -3.74
CA GLN A 35 10.95 -1.93 -4.20
C GLN A 35 9.83 -0.89 -4.18
N CYS A 36 8.57 -1.30 -3.98
CA CYS A 36 7.41 -0.42 -3.98
C CYS A 36 7.20 0.22 -2.60
N GLN A 37 6.64 1.43 -2.61
CA GLN A 37 6.09 2.05 -1.42
C GLN A 37 4.62 1.65 -1.26
N ILE A 38 4.12 1.76 -0.03
CA ILE A 38 2.72 1.50 0.27
C ILE A 38 1.98 2.84 0.35
N HIS A 39 0.97 2.99 -0.48
CA HIS A 39 0.15 4.19 -0.63
C HIS A 39 -1.28 3.90 -0.22
N HIS A 40 -2.02 4.94 0.14
CA HIS A 40 -3.47 4.84 0.31
C HIS A 40 -4.19 5.15 -1.01
N LEU A 41 -5.32 4.50 -1.26
CA LEU A 41 -6.21 4.82 -2.40
C LEU A 41 -7.02 6.09 -2.12
N LEU A 42 -7.68 6.16 -0.96
CA LEU A 42 -8.15 7.40 -0.35
C LEU A 42 -7.09 7.87 0.63
N GLU A 43 -6.56 9.07 0.43
CA GLU A 43 -5.50 9.61 1.26
C GLU A 43 -5.88 9.61 2.75
N TRP A 44 -4.89 9.30 3.59
CA TRP A 44 -5.11 9.28 5.04
C TRP A 44 -5.54 10.65 5.58
N GLU A 45 -5.04 11.77 5.03
CA GLU A 45 -5.49 13.09 5.46
C GLU A 45 -6.96 13.39 5.09
N HIS A 46 -7.48 12.70 4.07
CA HIS A 46 -8.85 12.88 3.56
C HIS A 46 -9.86 11.85 4.07
N GLY A 47 -9.52 11.11 5.13
CA GLY A 47 -10.45 10.13 5.73
C GLY A 47 -10.09 8.67 5.45
N GLY A 48 -9.08 8.40 4.62
CA GLY A 48 -8.63 7.04 4.33
C GLY A 48 -8.16 6.27 5.56
N ALA A 49 -8.55 4.99 5.63
CA ALA A 49 -8.08 4.05 6.64
C ALA A 49 -6.79 3.36 6.17
N THR A 50 -5.95 2.97 7.11
CA THR A 50 -4.78 2.11 6.87
C THR A 50 -5.21 0.66 7.06
N ASP A 51 -5.82 0.08 6.04
CA ASP A 51 -6.25 -1.32 5.98
C ASP A 51 -5.95 -1.92 4.58
N LEU A 52 -6.14 -3.22 4.39
CA LEU A 52 -5.75 -3.86 3.12
C LEU A 52 -6.59 -3.41 1.93
N ASP A 53 -7.82 -2.95 2.17
CA ASP A 53 -8.74 -2.54 1.11
C ASP A 53 -8.40 -1.14 0.58
N ASN A 54 -7.83 -0.29 1.44
CA ASN A 54 -7.42 1.07 1.09
C ASN A 54 -5.91 1.23 0.85
N LEU A 55 -5.12 0.15 0.88
CA LEU A 55 -3.67 0.19 0.65
C LEU A 55 -3.29 -0.40 -0.72
N THR A 56 -2.39 0.29 -1.42
CA THR A 56 -1.80 -0.17 -2.69
C THR A 56 -0.28 -0.10 -2.65
N HIS A 57 0.37 -0.87 -3.52
CA HIS A 57 1.83 -0.97 -3.63
C HIS A 57 2.25 -0.38 -4.98
N ALA A 58 2.89 0.78 -4.96
CA ALA A 58 3.28 1.46 -6.18
C ALA A 58 4.65 2.12 -5.98
N GLN A 59 5.32 2.41 -7.09
CA GLN A 59 6.38 3.39 -7.04
C GLN A 59 5.79 4.78 -6.99
N SER A 60 6.52 5.72 -6.42
CA SER A 60 6.30 7.13 -6.71
C SER A 60 6.40 7.30 -8.23
N ALA A 61 5.40 7.94 -8.85
CA ALA A 61 5.52 8.35 -10.24
C ALA A 61 6.84 9.15 -10.40
N PRO A 62 7.58 8.96 -11.51
CA PRO A 62 8.75 9.78 -11.79
C PRO A 62 8.42 11.28 -11.81
#